data_AF-A0A5J4KBU6-F1
#
_entry.id   AF-A0A5J4KBU6-F1
#
_cell.length_a   1.000
_cell.length_b   1.000
_cell.length_c   1.000
_cell.angle_alpha   90.00
_cell.angle_beta   90.00
_cell.angle_gamma   90.00
#
_symmetry.space_group_name_H-M   'P 1'
#
loop_
_entity.id
_entity.type
_entity.pdbx_description
1 polymer ?
#
loop_
_entity_poly.entity_id
_entity_poly.type
_entity_poly.pdbx_seq_one_letter_code
_entity_poly.pdbx_strand_id
1 'polypeptide(L)'
;MALDLFGKLQQPSTIHFLRTYPTPQQATSDSVEQLAATLKQTCYLGASQAAQQMVLRLHQPHLSANEVTTRTKSRLMLALLAQLEPLIQQIVNYDKEIKHLFLMHADSELFQALPGAGKRLAPRLLAQIGDARTRYTTSASLQSLAGTSPVLFQNGTYSKAYRRLGVYQTLALLQRGVFYNVCSSISKLRSLIMRQVSSYS
;
A
#
# COMPACT_ATOMS: atom_id res chain seq x y z
N MET A 1 -6.70 -0.28 23.72
CA MET A 1 -7.78 0.74 23.88
C MET A 1 -7.97 1.56 22.61
N ALA A 2 -7.22 2.63 22.33
CA ALA A 2 -7.40 3.38 21.07
C ALA A 2 -7.08 2.54 19.81
N LEU A 3 -6.08 1.66 19.91
CA LEU A 3 -5.67 0.74 18.83
C LEU A 3 -6.74 -0.29 18.44
N ASP A 4 -7.68 -0.61 19.34
CA ASP A 4 -8.72 -1.62 19.08
C ASP A 4 -9.99 -0.97 18.50
N LEU A 5 -10.19 0.32 18.78
CA LEU A 5 -11.34 1.10 18.31
C LEU A 5 -11.16 1.57 16.88
N PHE A 6 -9.92 1.85 16.48
CA PHE A 6 -9.60 2.33 15.15
C PHE A 6 -8.84 1.26 14.38
N GLY A 7 -9.37 0.85 13.23
CA GLY A 7 -8.75 -0.18 12.39
C GLY A 7 -7.40 0.23 11.80
N LYS A 8 -7.12 1.54 11.65
CA LYS A 8 -5.85 2.05 11.11
C LYS A 8 -5.44 3.36 11.76
N LEU A 9 -4.18 3.45 12.22
CA LEU A 9 -3.64 4.65 12.88
C LEU A 9 -3.57 5.88 11.97
N GLN A 10 -3.41 5.68 10.66
CA GLN A 10 -3.34 6.77 9.67
C GLN A 10 -4.71 7.38 9.33
N GLN A 11 -5.81 6.86 9.88
CA GLN A 11 -7.14 7.43 9.63
C GLN A 11 -7.24 8.83 10.23
N PRO A 12 -7.85 9.80 9.50
CA PRO A 12 -8.04 11.15 10.03
C PRO A 12 -8.77 11.18 11.37
N SER A 13 -9.76 10.30 11.55
CA SER A 13 -10.49 10.14 12.81
C SER A 13 -9.60 9.74 13.98
N THR A 14 -8.66 8.82 13.76
CA THR A 14 -7.73 8.34 14.79
C THR A 14 -6.73 9.41 15.18
N ILE A 15 -6.16 10.09 14.18
CA ILE A 15 -5.20 11.19 14.40
C ILE A 15 -5.88 12.33 15.17
N HIS A 16 -7.08 12.73 14.72
CA HIS A 16 -7.85 13.76 15.40
C HIS A 16 -8.18 13.37 16.85
N PHE A 17 -8.66 12.14 17.06
CA PHE A 17 -8.97 11.64 18.40
C PHE A 17 -7.75 11.66 19.33
N LEU A 18 -6.59 11.14 18.89
CA LEU A 18 -5.38 11.10 19.70
C LEU A 18 -4.81 12.50 19.98
N ARG A 19 -5.06 13.46 19.08
CA ARG A 19 -4.67 14.86 19.28
C ARG A 19 -5.56 15.57 20.30
N THR A 20 -6.87 15.29 20.28
CA THR A 20 -7.84 15.84 21.22
C THR A 20 -7.72 15.20 22.60
N TYR A 21 -7.41 13.89 22.65
CA TYR A 21 -7.29 13.11 23.89
C TYR A 21 -5.91 12.43 24.03
N PRO A 22 -4.84 13.17 24.36
CA PRO A 22 -3.51 12.61 24.53
C PRO A 22 -3.36 11.62 25.68
N THR A 23 -4.22 11.69 26.69
CA THR A 23 -4.22 10.78 27.85
C THR A 23 -5.56 10.07 28.01
N PRO A 24 -5.57 8.83 28.53
CA PRO A 24 -6.81 8.12 28.77
C PRO A 24 -7.69 8.82 29.81
N GLN A 25 -7.09 9.52 30.79
CA GLN A 25 -7.83 10.28 31.80
C GLN A 25 -8.66 11.41 31.18
N GLN A 26 -8.11 12.11 30.18
CA GLN A 26 -8.84 13.15 29.43
C GLN A 26 -9.97 12.55 28.59
N ALA A 27 -9.77 11.37 28.02
CA ALA A 27 -10.84 10.68 27.28
C ALA A 27 -11.98 10.21 28.21
N THR A 28 -11.67 9.85 29.46
CA THR A 28 -12.65 9.38 30.45
C THR A 28 -13.42 10.54 31.09
N SER A 29 -12.82 11.72 31.23
CA SER A 29 -13.49 12.90 31.82
C SER A 29 -14.57 13.49 30.93
N ASP A 30 -14.48 13.28 29.62
CA ASP A 30 -15.40 13.84 28.64
C ASP A 30 -16.69 13.03 28.50
N SER A 31 -17.77 13.71 28.11
CA SER A 31 -19.06 13.07 27.90
C SER A 31 -19.13 12.28 26.60
N VAL A 32 -20.06 11.33 26.53
CA VAL A 32 -20.33 10.55 25.30
C VAL A 32 -20.68 11.48 24.12
N GLU A 33 -21.34 12.60 24.39
CA GLU A 33 -21.73 13.59 23.39
C GLU A 33 -20.52 14.32 22.80
N GLN A 34 -19.55 14.71 23.64
CA GLN A 34 -18.31 15.35 23.21
C GLN A 34 -17.44 14.37 22.40
N LEU A 35 -17.33 13.12 22.86
CA LEU A 35 -16.65 12.05 22.12
C LEU A 35 -17.34 11.79 20.77
N ALA A 36 -18.67 11.77 20.72
CA ALA A 36 -19.39 11.63 19.46
C ALA A 36 -19.19 12.86 18.55
N ALA A 37 -19.13 14.07 19.11
CA ALA A 37 -18.91 15.30 18.35
C ALA A 37 -17.52 15.31 17.69
N THR A 38 -16.47 14.94 18.41
CA THR A 38 -15.10 14.85 17.85
C THR A 38 -15.01 13.80 16.73
N LEU A 39 -15.66 12.64 16.89
CA LEU A 39 -15.73 11.64 15.83
C LEU A 39 -16.54 12.12 14.61
N LYS A 40 -17.61 12.88 14.83
CA LYS A 40 -18.41 13.49 13.74
C LYS A 40 -17.62 14.51 12.92
N GLN A 41 -16.70 15.26 13.54
CA GLN A 41 -15.84 16.22 12.82
C GLN A 41 -14.99 15.56 11.73
N THR A 42 -14.69 14.27 11.87
CA THR A 42 -13.91 13.49 10.90
C THR A 42 -14.78 12.56 10.04
N CYS A 43 -16.10 12.77 10.05
CA CYS A 43 -17.09 11.96 9.33
C CYS A 43 -17.02 10.46 9.64
N TYR A 44 -16.69 10.09 10.89
CA TYR A 44 -16.65 8.69 11.29
C TYR A 44 -18.05 8.06 11.25
N LEU A 45 -18.20 6.99 10.46
CA LEU A 45 -19.46 6.25 10.35
C LEU A 45 -19.81 5.58 11.68
N GLY A 46 -21.02 5.83 12.18
CA GLY A 46 -21.46 5.27 13.47
C GLY A 46 -20.83 5.96 14.68
N ALA A 47 -20.41 7.23 14.56
CA ALA A 47 -19.77 8.00 15.65
C ALA A 47 -20.47 7.90 17.02
N SER A 48 -21.81 7.91 17.04
CA SER A 48 -22.58 7.80 18.30
C SER A 48 -22.41 6.43 18.97
N GLN A 49 -22.48 5.35 18.18
CA GLN A 49 -22.32 3.99 18.68
C GLN A 49 -20.86 3.73 19.09
N ALA A 50 -19.91 4.22 18.29
CA ALA A 50 -18.50 4.15 18.61
C ALA A 50 -18.19 4.87 19.92
N ALA A 51 -18.68 6.10 20.13
CA ALA A 51 -18.49 6.85 21.36
C ALA A 51 -19.03 6.10 22.60
N GLN A 52 -20.21 5.48 22.50
CA GLN A 52 -20.76 4.65 23.58
C GLN A 52 -19.84 3.45 23.90
N GLN A 53 -19.37 2.74 22.88
CA GLN A 53 -18.42 1.63 23.06
C GLN A 53 -17.09 2.11 23.65
N MET A 54 -16.61 3.28 23.26
CA MET A 54 -15.39 3.89 23.78
C MET A 54 -15.49 4.15 25.28
N VAL A 55 -16.58 4.78 25.71
CA VAL A 55 -16.83 5.08 27.13
C VAL A 55 -16.88 3.79 27.94
N LEU A 56 -17.62 2.78 27.47
CA LEU A 56 -17.68 1.47 28.13
C LEU A 56 -16.29 0.84 28.29
N ARG A 57 -15.42 0.97 27.28
CA ARG A 57 -14.05 0.42 27.31
C ARG A 57 -13.12 1.24 28.21
N LEU A 58 -13.24 2.56 28.21
CA LEU A 58 -12.43 3.46 29.04
C LEU A 58 -12.68 3.25 30.53
N HIS A 59 -13.91 2.86 30.90
CA HIS A 59 -14.30 2.55 32.28
C HIS A 59 -13.92 1.13 32.72
N GLN A 60 -13.46 0.25 31.82
CA GLN A 60 -12.99 -1.08 32.23
C GLN A 60 -11.65 -0.97 32.97
N PRO A 61 -11.39 -1.85 33.95
CA PRO A 61 -10.12 -1.86 34.67
C PRO A 61 -8.98 -2.12 33.70
N HIS A 62 -8.06 -1.17 33.63
CA HIS A 62 -6.86 -1.24 32.82
C HIS A 62 -5.64 -0.89 33.68
N LEU A 63 -4.49 -1.48 33.34
CA LEU A 63 -3.22 -1.15 33.98
C LEU A 63 -2.91 0.33 33.71
N SER A 64 -2.97 1.14 34.77
CA SER A 64 -2.61 2.55 34.70
C SER A 64 -1.11 2.71 34.93
N ALA A 65 -0.44 3.37 33.98
CA ALA A 65 0.96 3.75 34.16
C ALA A 65 1.06 4.93 35.14
N ASN A 66 2.23 5.08 35.78
CA ASN A 66 2.54 6.26 36.59
C ASN A 66 2.34 7.56 35.78
N GLU A 67 1.88 8.63 36.45
CA GLU A 67 1.63 9.95 35.86
C GLU A 67 2.80 10.48 35.02
N VAL A 68 4.04 10.33 35.50
CA VAL A 68 5.25 10.78 34.80
C VAL A 68 5.41 10.03 33.47
N THR A 69 5.19 8.71 33.49
CA THR A 69 5.24 7.87 32.29
C THR A 69 4.14 8.26 31.31
N THR A 70 2.91 8.43 31.80
CA THR A 70 1.75 8.83 30.98
C THR A 70 2.00 10.18 30.30
N ARG A 71 2.46 11.18 31.04
CA ARG A 71 2.81 12.51 30.52
C ARG A 71 3.95 12.46 29.49
N THR A 72 4.97 11.66 29.74
CA THR A 72 6.12 11.55 28.83
C THR A 72 5.73 10.86 27.53
N LYS A 73 4.96 9.78 27.62
CA LYS A 73 4.48 9.03 26.45
C LYS A 73 3.44 9.79 25.64
N SER A 74 2.55 10.56 26.27
CA SER A 74 1.59 11.40 25.55
C SER A 74 2.29 12.50 24.76
N ARG A 75 3.33 13.14 25.33
CA ARG A 75 4.18 14.11 24.61
C ARG A 75 4.89 13.48 23.42
N LEU A 76 5.48 12.30 23.59
CA LEU A 76 6.12 11.57 22.49
C LEU A 76 5.10 11.22 21.39
N MET A 77 3.91 10.76 21.77
CA MET A 77 2.84 10.44 20.81
C MET A 77 2.46 11.68 19.99
N LEU A 78 2.26 12.83 20.62
CA LEU A 78 1.95 14.08 19.91
C LEU A 78 3.07 14.50 18.95
N ALA A 79 4.34 14.35 19.34
CA ALA A 79 5.47 14.62 18.45
C ALA A 79 5.47 13.68 17.23
N LEU A 80 5.16 12.40 17.42
CA LEU A 80 5.04 11.43 16.32
C LEU A 80 3.86 11.74 15.40
N LEU A 81 2.71 12.16 15.95
CA LEU A 81 1.55 12.57 15.14
C LEU A 81 1.88 13.78 14.27
N ALA A 82 2.61 14.77 14.81
CA ALA A 82 3.05 15.94 14.06
C ALA A 82 3.99 15.59 12.89
N GLN A 83 4.73 14.47 12.98
CA GLN A 83 5.54 13.94 11.88
C GLN A 83 4.72 13.08 10.91
N LEU A 84 3.75 12.32 11.40
CA LEU A 84 2.96 11.40 10.59
C LEU A 84 1.95 12.12 9.68
N GLU A 85 1.28 13.16 10.19
CA GLU A 85 0.31 13.97 9.44
C GLU A 85 0.86 14.47 8.08
N PRO A 86 2.01 15.18 8.02
CA PRO A 86 2.54 15.65 6.75
C PRO A 86 2.98 14.50 5.85
N LEU A 87 3.49 13.39 6.39
CA LEU A 87 3.87 12.22 5.59
C LEU A 87 2.67 11.60 4.87
N ILE A 88 1.51 11.50 5.55
CA ILE A 88 0.27 11.01 4.92
C ILE A 88 -0.14 11.93 3.76
N GLN A 89 -0.07 13.24 3.95
CA GLN A 89 -0.38 14.21 2.89
C GLN A 89 0.60 14.10 1.71
N GLN A 90 1.90 13.95 2.00
CA GLN A 90 2.91 13.76 0.96
C GLN A 90 2.67 12.47 0.18
N ILE A 91 2.29 11.37 0.82
CA ILE A 91 1.93 10.12 0.13
C ILE A 91 0.78 10.36 -0.86
N VAL A 92 -0.27 11.08 -0.45
CA VAL A 92 -1.40 11.41 -1.34
C VAL A 92 -0.94 12.28 -2.51
N ASN A 93 -0.04 13.24 -2.27
CA ASN A 93 0.51 14.09 -3.33
C ASN A 93 1.37 13.29 -4.32
N TYR A 94 2.23 12.40 -3.83
CA TYR A 94 3.00 11.49 -4.68
C TYR A 94 2.09 10.57 -5.49
N ASP A 95 1.03 10.02 -4.90
CA ASP A 95 0.08 9.16 -5.63
C ASP A 95 -0.61 9.95 -6.77
N LYS A 96 -0.94 11.23 -6.56
CA LYS A 96 -1.49 12.12 -7.60
C LYS A 96 -0.46 12.39 -8.70
N GLU A 97 0.76 12.74 -8.33
CA GLU A 97 1.83 13.08 -9.27
C GLU A 97 2.24 11.87 -10.12
N ILE A 98 2.44 10.71 -9.48
CA ILE A 98 2.71 9.45 -10.17
C ILE A 98 1.58 9.13 -11.16
N LYS A 99 0.32 9.34 -10.78
CA LYS A 99 -0.81 9.12 -11.69
C LYS A 99 -0.77 10.09 -12.87
N HIS A 100 -0.47 11.37 -12.62
CA HIS A 100 -0.38 12.38 -13.68
C HIS A 100 0.73 12.02 -14.68
N LEU A 101 1.96 11.82 -14.20
CA LEU A 101 3.12 11.46 -15.02
C LEU A 101 2.89 10.14 -15.77
N PHE A 102 2.29 9.15 -15.11
CA PHE A 102 1.97 7.89 -15.75
C PHE A 102 1.00 8.08 -16.92
N LEU A 103 -0.05 8.90 -16.78
CA LEU A 103 -1.01 9.13 -17.87
C LEU A 103 -0.42 9.93 -19.04
N MET A 104 0.60 10.75 -18.79
CA MET A 104 1.34 11.47 -19.85
C MET A 104 2.34 10.59 -20.60
N HIS A 105 2.67 9.41 -20.07
CA HIS A 105 3.61 8.51 -20.70
C HIS A 105 3.02 7.82 -21.94
N ALA A 106 3.80 7.73 -23.03
CA ALA A 106 3.36 7.11 -24.29
C ALA A 106 2.85 5.67 -24.12
N ASP A 107 3.44 4.93 -23.18
CA ASP A 107 3.10 3.53 -22.90
C ASP A 107 2.01 3.33 -21.83
N SER A 108 1.41 4.41 -21.34
CA SER A 108 0.44 4.34 -20.25
C SER A 108 -0.73 3.39 -20.55
N GLU A 109 -1.26 3.42 -21.78
CA GLU A 109 -2.35 2.56 -22.23
C GLU A 109 -1.94 1.08 -22.25
N LEU A 110 -0.72 0.79 -22.69
CA LEU A 110 -0.16 -0.56 -22.73
C LEU A 110 -0.13 -1.19 -21.34
N PHE A 111 0.37 -0.44 -20.34
CA PHE A 111 0.44 -0.93 -18.96
C PHE A 111 -0.92 -0.93 -18.26
N GLN A 112 -1.86 -0.04 -18.64
CA GLN A 112 -3.24 -0.07 -18.14
C GLN A 112 -4.04 -1.27 -18.66
N ALA A 113 -3.78 -1.71 -19.90
CA ALA A 113 -4.43 -2.87 -20.50
C ALA A 113 -4.03 -4.20 -19.84
N LEU A 114 -3.04 -4.20 -18.94
CA LEU A 114 -2.61 -5.40 -18.23
C LEU A 114 -3.65 -5.86 -17.20
N PRO A 115 -4.11 -7.11 -17.28
CA PRO A 115 -5.09 -7.62 -16.34
C PRO A 115 -4.50 -7.65 -14.93
N GLY A 116 -5.20 -7.02 -13.99
CA GLY A 116 -4.80 -6.97 -12.58
C GLY A 116 -3.73 -5.93 -12.23
N ALA A 117 -3.21 -5.14 -13.17
CA ALA A 117 -2.23 -4.10 -12.86
C ALA A 117 -2.85 -2.90 -12.12
N GLY A 118 -4.02 -2.45 -12.58
CA GLY A 118 -4.76 -1.35 -11.96
C GLY A 118 -3.94 -0.05 -11.80
N LYS A 119 -4.44 0.87 -10.97
CA LYS A 119 -3.88 2.23 -10.86
C LYS A 119 -2.53 2.33 -10.14
N ARG A 120 -2.15 1.31 -9.35
CA ARG A 120 -0.92 1.32 -8.54
C ARG A 120 0.18 0.44 -9.11
N LEU A 121 -0.14 -0.73 -9.67
CA LEU A 121 0.90 -1.61 -10.22
C LEU A 121 1.29 -1.18 -11.64
N ALA A 122 0.35 -0.68 -12.46
CA ALA A 122 0.69 -0.27 -13.83
C ALA A 122 1.81 0.80 -13.88
N PRO A 123 1.76 1.91 -13.10
CA PRO A 123 2.86 2.88 -13.05
C PRO A 123 4.16 2.28 -12.52
N ARG A 124 4.08 1.39 -11.53
CA ARG A 124 5.26 0.74 -10.94
C ARG A 124 5.95 -0.21 -11.91
N LEU A 125 5.18 -0.95 -12.70
CA LEU A 125 5.71 -1.86 -13.72
C LEU A 125 6.41 -1.06 -14.82
N LEU A 126 5.80 0.03 -15.27
CA LEU A 126 6.41 0.94 -16.24
C LEU A 126 7.74 1.49 -15.71
N ALA A 127 7.76 2.02 -14.48
CA ALA A 127 8.97 2.55 -13.87
C ALA A 127 10.08 1.50 -13.66
N GLN A 128 9.72 0.22 -13.46
CA GLN A 128 10.70 -0.86 -13.26
C GLN A 128 11.34 -1.35 -14.55
N ILE A 129 10.57 -1.40 -15.63
CA ILE A 129 11.09 -1.73 -16.96
C ILE A 129 11.90 -0.53 -17.49
N GLY A 130 11.37 0.67 -17.31
CA GLY A 130 11.94 1.93 -17.80
C GLY A 130 11.80 2.09 -19.32
N ASP A 131 12.27 3.24 -19.81
CA ASP A 131 12.01 3.67 -21.20
C ASP A 131 13.00 3.07 -22.20
N ALA A 132 14.16 2.62 -21.73
CA ALA A 132 15.21 2.02 -22.54
C ALA A 132 14.88 0.56 -22.91
N ARG A 133 13.96 0.38 -23.87
CA ARG A 133 13.49 -0.95 -24.33
C ARG A 133 14.60 -1.82 -24.91
N THR A 134 15.66 -1.22 -25.44
CA THR A 134 16.84 -1.92 -25.97
C THR A 134 17.57 -2.76 -24.90
N ARG A 135 17.36 -2.45 -23.62
CA ARG A 135 17.85 -3.24 -22.49
C ARG A 135 17.23 -4.64 -22.41
N TYR A 136 16.06 -4.84 -23.02
CA TYR A 136 15.32 -6.10 -23.00
C TYR A 136 15.02 -6.60 -24.42
N THR A 137 16.05 -7.10 -25.10
CA THR A 137 15.96 -7.60 -26.47
C THR A 137 15.12 -8.88 -26.60
N THR A 138 14.97 -9.65 -25.52
CA THR A 138 14.23 -10.92 -25.52
C THR A 138 13.28 -11.05 -24.34
N SER A 139 12.19 -11.80 -24.51
CA SER A 139 11.25 -12.09 -23.41
C SER A 139 11.92 -12.85 -22.26
N ALA A 140 12.95 -13.65 -22.54
CA ALA A 140 13.73 -14.35 -21.53
C ALA A 140 14.49 -13.38 -20.62
N SER A 141 14.97 -12.24 -21.14
CA SER A 141 15.63 -11.20 -20.35
C SER A 141 14.67 -10.53 -19.36
N LEU A 142 13.44 -10.19 -19.79
CA LEU A 142 12.38 -9.67 -18.90
C LEU A 142 11.91 -10.71 -17.89
N GLN A 143 11.75 -11.97 -18.29
CA GLN A 143 11.41 -13.05 -17.38
C GLN A 143 12.52 -13.31 -16.36
N SER A 144 13.79 -13.15 -16.75
CA SER A 144 14.93 -13.26 -15.85
C SER A 144 14.92 -12.14 -14.81
N LEU A 145 14.68 -10.90 -15.25
CA LEU A 145 14.50 -9.75 -14.36
C LEU A 145 13.32 -9.95 -13.39
N ALA A 146 12.17 -10.42 -13.90
CA ALA A 146 11.00 -10.72 -13.09
C ALA A 146 11.20 -11.94 -12.19
N GLY A 147 12.32 -12.66 -12.33
CA GLY A 147 12.60 -13.89 -11.60
C GLY A 147 11.71 -15.07 -12.02
N THR A 148 11.01 -14.99 -13.13
CA THR A 148 10.09 -16.03 -13.63
C THR A 148 10.69 -16.89 -14.74
N SER A 149 11.94 -16.65 -15.12
CA SER A 149 12.62 -17.45 -16.16
C SER A 149 12.75 -18.92 -15.72
N PRO A 150 12.37 -19.89 -16.58
CA PRO A 150 12.50 -21.31 -16.26
C PRO A 150 13.98 -21.71 -16.21
N VAL A 151 14.35 -22.47 -15.18
CA VAL A 151 15.65 -23.12 -15.04
C VAL A 151 15.45 -24.59 -15.37
N LEU A 152 16.09 -25.05 -16.44
CA LEU A 152 16.11 -26.46 -16.77
C LEU A 152 17.02 -27.19 -15.79
N PHE A 153 16.44 -28.14 -15.07
CA PHE A 153 17.17 -29.16 -14.36
C PHE A 153 17.17 -30.41 -15.23
N GLN A 154 18.36 -30.87 -15.60
CA GLN A 154 18.54 -32.08 -16.40
C GLN A 154 19.58 -32.96 -15.70
N ASN A 155 19.22 -34.22 -15.50
CA ASN A 155 20.17 -35.31 -15.35
C ASN A 155 19.91 -36.28 -16.52
N GLY A 156 20.86 -37.14 -16.89
CA GLY A 156 20.84 -37.90 -18.15
C GLY A 156 19.59 -38.74 -18.48
N THR A 157 18.64 -38.88 -17.54
CA THR A 157 17.36 -39.58 -17.71
C THR A 157 16.13 -38.74 -17.35
N TYR A 158 16.30 -37.54 -16.81
CA TYR A 158 15.21 -36.71 -16.30
C TYR A 158 15.42 -35.24 -16.64
N SER A 159 14.39 -34.60 -17.22
CA SER A 159 14.35 -33.16 -17.44
C SER A 159 13.11 -32.55 -16.79
N LYS A 160 13.32 -31.49 -15.98
CA LYS A 160 12.23 -30.71 -15.38
C LYS A 160 12.58 -29.24 -15.35
N ALA A 161 11.62 -28.38 -15.70
CA ALA A 161 11.75 -26.95 -15.54
C ALA A 161 11.38 -26.53 -14.11
N TYR A 162 12.30 -25.85 -13.43
CA TYR A 162 12.09 -25.18 -12.15
C TYR A 162 11.89 -23.68 -12.38
N ARG A 163 11.15 -23.01 -11.50
CA ARG A 163 11.03 -21.55 -11.53
C ARG A 163 12.09 -20.95 -10.60
N ARG A 164 12.78 -19.88 -11.02
CA ARG A 164 13.51 -19.05 -10.05
C ARG A 164 12.50 -18.37 -9.12
N LEU A 165 12.88 -18.16 -7.87
CA LEU A 165 12.16 -17.22 -7.00
C LEU A 165 13.03 -15.97 -6.94
N GLY A 166 12.73 -14.99 -7.81
CA GLY A 166 13.46 -13.73 -7.83
C GLY A 166 13.02 -12.76 -6.72
N VAL A 167 13.91 -11.83 -6.40
CA VAL A 167 13.81 -10.87 -5.28
C VAL A 167 12.88 -9.67 -5.59
N TYR A 168 12.64 -9.35 -6.87
CA TYR A 168 11.76 -8.25 -7.28
C TYR A 168 10.28 -8.63 -7.15
N GLN A 169 9.76 -8.58 -5.92
CA GLN A 169 8.41 -9.03 -5.56
C GLN A 169 7.30 -8.39 -6.40
N THR A 170 7.46 -7.14 -6.82
CA THR A 170 6.46 -6.38 -7.59
C THR A 170 6.25 -6.90 -9.02
N LEU A 171 7.31 -7.37 -9.70
CA LEU A 171 7.21 -8.08 -10.98
C LEU A 171 6.64 -9.49 -10.80
N ALA A 172 6.99 -10.16 -9.70
CA ALA A 172 6.48 -11.48 -9.36
C ALA A 172 4.98 -11.47 -8.94
N LEU A 173 4.48 -10.35 -8.40
CA LEU A 173 3.09 -10.18 -7.95
C LEU A 173 2.07 -10.12 -9.10
N LEU A 174 2.50 -9.87 -10.34
CA LEU A 174 1.68 -10.14 -11.53
C LEU A 174 1.21 -11.62 -11.58
N GLN A 175 1.87 -12.53 -10.86
CA GLN A 175 1.50 -13.95 -10.82
C GLN A 175 0.64 -14.36 -9.63
N ARG A 176 0.63 -13.62 -8.51
CA ARG A 176 -0.09 -14.06 -7.29
C ARG A 176 -1.58 -13.73 -7.29
N GLY A 177 -2.04 -12.83 -8.15
CA GLY A 177 -3.47 -12.52 -8.36
C GLY A 177 -4.10 -13.11 -9.63
N VAL A 178 -3.33 -13.82 -10.46
CA VAL A 178 -3.79 -14.36 -11.75
C VAL A 178 -3.13 -15.72 -12.00
N PHE A 179 -3.39 -16.70 -11.13
CA PHE A 179 -3.08 -18.10 -11.42
C PHE A 179 -4.05 -18.58 -12.50
N TYR A 180 -3.67 -18.40 -13.78
CA TYR A 180 -4.03 -19.20 -14.98
C TYR A 180 -3.80 -18.41 -16.30
N ASN A 181 -3.67 -17.07 -16.28
CA ASN A 181 -3.61 -16.25 -17.51
C ASN A 181 -2.30 -15.44 -17.73
N VAL A 182 -1.26 -15.63 -16.92
CA VAL A 182 -0.07 -14.75 -16.95
C VAL A 182 0.96 -15.13 -18.02
N CYS A 183 1.02 -16.40 -18.42
CA CYS A 183 1.83 -16.77 -19.60
C CYS A 183 1.31 -16.03 -20.85
N SER A 184 -0.01 -15.81 -20.93
CA SER A 184 -0.66 -14.98 -21.96
C SER A 184 -0.38 -13.48 -21.78
N SER A 185 -0.38 -12.95 -20.54
CA SER A 185 -0.16 -11.51 -20.30
C SER A 185 1.27 -11.05 -20.53
N ILE A 186 2.28 -11.85 -20.17
CA ILE A 186 3.69 -11.56 -20.52
C ILE A 186 3.90 -11.73 -22.04
N SER A 187 3.18 -12.66 -22.68
CA SER A 187 3.18 -12.82 -24.14
C SER A 187 2.44 -11.67 -24.86
N LYS A 188 1.44 -11.05 -24.23
CA LYS A 188 0.76 -9.83 -24.69
C LYS A 188 1.63 -8.59 -24.52
N LEU A 189 2.33 -8.47 -23.39
CA LEU A 189 3.43 -7.50 -23.22
C LEU A 189 4.49 -7.68 -24.30
N ARG A 190 4.87 -8.93 -24.63
CA ARG A 190 5.76 -9.25 -25.76
C ARG A 190 5.22 -8.73 -27.09
N SER A 191 3.97 -9.00 -27.46
CA SER A 191 3.43 -8.57 -28.76
C SER A 191 3.28 -7.06 -28.85
N LEU A 192 2.92 -6.39 -27.76
CA LEU A 192 2.80 -4.93 -27.70
C LEU A 192 4.16 -4.21 -27.64
N ILE A 193 5.11 -4.68 -26.82
CA ILE A 193 6.46 -4.10 -26.75
C ILE A 193 7.19 -4.29 -28.08
N MET A 194 7.12 -5.48 -28.69
CA MET A 194 7.83 -5.79 -29.95
C MET A 194 7.22 -5.11 -31.18
N ARG A 195 5.89 -4.89 -31.23
CA ARG A 195 5.25 -4.14 -32.34
C ARG A 195 5.72 -2.68 -32.40
N GLN A 196 5.92 -2.04 -31.25
CA GLN A 196 6.37 -0.65 -31.21
C GLN A 196 7.87 -0.48 -31.45
N VAL A 197 8.72 -1.45 -31.11
CA VAL A 197 10.15 -1.42 -31.47
C VAL A 197 10.34 -1.40 -33.00
N SER A 198 9.46 -2.10 -33.73
CA SER A 198 9.46 -2.08 -35.21
C SER A 198 8.86 -0.81 -35.82
N SER A 199 8.25 0.09 -35.02
CA SER A 199 7.63 1.34 -35.50
C SER A 199 8.54 2.57 -35.32
N TYR A 200 9.71 2.39 -34.69
CA TYR A 200 10.72 3.43 -34.43
C TYR A 200 12.06 3.11 -35.12
N SER A 201 12.07 2.21 -36.10
CA SER A 201 13.18 1.92 -37.02
C SER A 201 12.78 2.34 -38.43
#